data_AF-A0A957XKW0-F1
#
_entry.id   AF-A0A957XKW0-F1
#
_cell.length_a   1.000
_cell.length_b   1.000
_cell.length_c   1.000
_cell.angle_alpha   90.00
_cell.angle_beta   90.00
_cell.angle_gamma   90.00
#
_symmetry.space_group_name_H-M   'P 1'
#
loop_
_entity.id
_entity.type
_entity.pdbx_description
1 polymer ?
#
loop_
_entity_poly.entity_id
_entity_poly.type
_entity_poly.pdbx_seq_one_letter_code
_entity_poly.pdbx_strand_id
1 'polypeptide(L)'
;MAAPTKKEKVKFWQAQDIGGVDLLRATYFTHAFSRHVHNGYAIGIIERGAETFYYRGATHVAPAGSVVVINPDEIHTGQAVVTEEGWSYRMLYPETALVQKAASSAFERWQGVPNFTNPVIWDETLVPLIRRLHVTLETSASALERETAFVTTLAQLIARHAKG
;
A
#
# COMPACT_ATOMS: atom_id res chain seq x y z
N MET A 1 32.29 -1.03 21.07
CA MET A 1 31.17 -2.00 21.13
C MET A 1 30.40 -1.88 19.84
N ALA A 2 30.23 -2.96 19.06
CA ALA A 2 29.39 -2.91 17.87
C ALA A 2 27.93 -2.63 18.29
N ALA A 3 27.28 -1.65 17.66
CA ALA A 3 25.87 -1.38 17.90
C ALA A 3 25.07 -2.67 17.62
N PRO A 4 24.03 -3.00 18.41
CA PRO A 4 23.21 -4.16 18.14
C PRO A 4 22.64 -4.07 16.72
N THR A 5 22.89 -5.10 15.90
CA THR A 5 22.35 -5.20 14.54
C THR A 5 20.83 -5.16 14.61
N LYS A 6 20.22 -4.11 14.04
CA LYS A 6 18.76 -3.97 13.99
C LYS A 6 18.19 -5.10 13.14
N LYS A 7 17.24 -5.84 13.69
CA LYS A 7 16.62 -7.00 13.04
C LYS A 7 15.46 -6.54 12.15
N GLU A 8 15.50 -6.92 10.89
CA GLU A 8 14.37 -6.75 9.96
C GLU A 8 13.20 -7.65 10.37
N LYS A 9 11.97 -7.16 10.20
CA LYS A 9 10.75 -7.89 10.57
C LYS A 9 9.83 -7.88 9.37
N VAL A 10 9.38 -9.05 8.96
CA VAL A 10 8.51 -9.21 7.79
C VAL A 10 7.39 -10.18 8.13
N LYS A 11 6.17 -9.82 7.79
CA LYS A 11 5.01 -10.71 7.80
C LYS A 11 4.28 -10.52 6.48
N PHE A 12 4.17 -11.61 5.71
CA PHE A 12 3.43 -11.68 4.47
C PHE A 12 2.32 -12.71 4.60
N TRP A 13 1.12 -12.40 4.11
CA TRP A 13 -0.03 -13.31 4.11
C TRP A 13 -1.04 -12.90 3.04
N GLN A 14 -1.95 -13.80 2.71
CA GLN A 14 -3.00 -13.56 1.72
C GLN A 14 -4.38 -13.57 2.37
N ALA A 15 -5.22 -12.61 2.02
CA ALA A 15 -6.61 -12.53 2.42
C ALA A 15 -7.51 -13.19 1.36
N GLN A 16 -7.68 -14.52 1.48
CA GLN A 16 -8.43 -15.34 0.51
C GLN A 16 -9.89 -14.90 0.34
N ASP A 17 -10.51 -14.44 1.43
CA ASP A 17 -11.92 -14.09 1.50
C ASP A 17 -12.28 -12.79 0.75
N ILE A 18 -11.29 -11.97 0.38
CA ILE A 18 -11.50 -10.71 -0.36
C ILE A 18 -10.85 -10.73 -1.75
N GLY A 19 -10.82 -11.90 -2.38
CA GLY A 19 -10.26 -12.06 -3.73
C GLY A 19 -8.75 -12.27 -3.76
N GLY A 20 -8.19 -12.92 -2.73
CA GLY A 20 -6.78 -13.34 -2.73
C GLY A 20 -5.78 -12.18 -2.63
N VAL A 21 -6.14 -11.09 -1.94
CA VAL A 21 -5.27 -9.91 -1.81
C VAL A 21 -4.06 -10.26 -0.94
N ASP A 22 -2.86 -10.05 -1.46
CA ASP A 22 -1.63 -10.18 -0.68
C ASP A 22 -1.40 -8.98 0.22
N LEU A 23 -0.91 -9.24 1.44
CA LEU A 23 -0.59 -8.23 2.45
C LEU A 23 0.84 -8.39 2.95
N LEU A 24 1.47 -7.25 3.21
CA LEU A 24 2.81 -7.17 3.77
C LEU A 24 2.85 -6.16 4.91
N ARG A 25 3.27 -6.60 6.09
CA ARG A 25 3.74 -5.72 7.16
C ARG A 25 5.23 -5.93 7.36
N ALA A 26 6.02 -4.89 7.12
CA ALA A 26 7.46 -5.03 7.21
C ALA A 26 8.15 -3.85 7.91
N THR A 27 9.36 -4.13 8.37
CA THR A 27 10.34 -3.18 8.87
C THR A 27 11.68 -3.58 8.30
N TYR A 28 12.24 -2.73 7.46
CA TYR A 28 13.54 -2.91 6.82
C TYR A 28 14.49 -1.80 7.24
N PHE A 29 15.78 -2.09 7.22
CA PHE A 29 16.85 -1.10 7.51
C PHE A 29 17.81 -1.02 6.33
N THR A 30 18.37 -2.16 5.95
CA THR A 30 19.38 -2.27 4.89
C THR A 30 18.81 -2.86 3.60
N HIS A 31 17.65 -3.51 3.66
CA HIS A 31 17.02 -4.07 2.47
C HIS A 31 16.67 -2.99 1.45
N ALA A 32 17.01 -3.25 0.19
CA ALA A 32 16.65 -2.41 -0.94
C ALA A 32 16.01 -3.27 -2.03
N PHE A 33 14.74 -3.01 -2.32
CA PHE A 33 14.04 -3.61 -3.43
C PHE A 33 14.59 -3.05 -4.75
N SER A 34 15.18 -3.94 -5.55
CA SER A 34 15.59 -3.63 -6.92
C SER A 34 14.37 -3.32 -7.80
N ARG A 35 14.62 -2.85 -9.03
CA ARG A 35 13.54 -2.56 -9.99
C ARG A 35 12.63 -3.78 -10.17
N HIS A 36 11.34 -3.59 -9.93
CA HIS A 36 10.32 -4.62 -10.06
C HIS A 36 8.96 -4.01 -10.43
N VAL A 37 8.00 -4.86 -10.77
CA VAL A 37 6.62 -4.52 -11.11
C VAL A 37 5.67 -5.50 -10.43
N HIS A 38 4.40 -5.09 -10.30
CA HIS A 38 3.30 -5.97 -9.90
C HIS A 38 2.20 -5.91 -10.96
N ASN A 39 1.51 -7.01 -11.19
CA ASN A 39 0.36 -7.06 -12.10
C ASN A 39 -0.87 -6.29 -11.54
N GLY A 40 -0.88 -6.07 -10.23
CA GLY A 40 -1.88 -5.29 -9.50
C GLY A 40 -1.28 -4.01 -8.91
N TYR A 41 -2.07 -3.32 -8.09
CA TYR A 41 -1.59 -2.12 -7.40
C TYR A 41 -0.70 -2.50 -6.23
N ALA A 42 0.19 -1.60 -5.82
CA ALA A 42 0.76 -1.63 -4.46
C ALA A 42 0.21 -0.43 -3.69
N ILE A 43 -0.60 -0.67 -2.67
CA ILE A 43 -1.28 0.37 -1.90
C ILE A 43 -0.92 0.20 -0.42
N GLY A 44 -0.47 1.26 0.25
CA GLY A 44 -0.12 1.12 1.64
C GLY A 44 0.21 2.42 2.35
N ILE A 45 0.74 2.28 3.57
CA ILE A 45 1.14 3.40 4.41
C ILE A 45 2.53 3.22 4.99
N ILE A 46 3.23 4.33 5.18
CA ILE A 46 4.47 4.38 5.94
C ILE A 46 4.13 4.68 7.42
N GLU A 47 4.51 3.78 8.32
CA GLU A 47 4.24 3.88 9.76
C GLU A 47 5.40 4.51 10.54
N ARG A 48 6.66 4.29 10.12
CA ARG A 48 7.86 4.86 10.75
C ARG A 48 8.95 5.07 9.72
N GLY A 49 9.78 6.09 9.93
CA GLY A 49 10.91 6.40 9.06
C GLY A 49 10.42 6.99 7.74
N ALA A 50 11.17 6.75 6.67
CA ALA A 50 10.79 7.16 5.33
C ALA A 50 11.29 6.15 4.30
N GLU A 51 10.45 5.88 3.30
CA GLU A 51 10.83 5.14 2.11
C GLU A 51 11.29 6.12 1.02
N THR A 52 12.33 5.74 0.27
CA THR A 52 12.64 6.34 -1.02
C THR A 52 12.56 5.30 -2.12
N PHE A 53 11.95 5.69 -3.25
CA PHE A 53 11.74 4.81 -4.37
C PHE A 53 11.79 5.56 -5.70
N TYR A 54 12.36 4.92 -6.71
CA TYR A 54 12.29 5.40 -8.09
C TYR A 54 10.96 4.95 -8.70
N TYR A 55 10.22 5.88 -9.32
CA TYR A 55 8.96 5.61 -10.00
C TYR A 55 8.69 6.68 -11.06
N ARG A 56 8.29 6.25 -12.26
CA ARG A 56 7.97 7.13 -13.41
C ARG A 56 9.02 8.22 -13.68
N GLY A 57 10.28 7.84 -13.77
CA GLY A 57 11.35 8.76 -14.15
C GLY A 57 11.97 9.58 -13.00
N ALA A 58 11.38 9.55 -11.80
CA ALA A 58 11.81 10.37 -10.67
C ALA A 58 11.98 9.54 -9.38
N THR A 59 12.82 10.03 -8.48
CA THR A 59 12.92 9.51 -7.12
C THR A 59 11.92 10.24 -6.22
N HIS A 60 11.13 9.47 -5.50
CA HIS A 60 10.13 9.94 -4.54
C HIS A 60 10.58 9.62 -3.11
N VAL A 61 10.06 10.38 -2.15
CA VAL A 61 10.24 10.13 -0.72
C VAL A 61 8.87 10.11 -0.06
N ALA A 62 8.58 9.00 0.63
CA ALA A 62 7.36 8.77 1.39
C ALA A 62 7.74 8.65 2.88
N PRO A 63 7.63 9.74 3.67
CA PRO A 63 7.85 9.68 5.11
C PRO A 63 6.66 9.08 5.85
N ALA A 64 6.85 8.76 7.13
CA ALA A 64 5.79 8.28 8.01
C ALA A 64 4.56 9.21 7.96
N GLY A 65 3.38 8.60 7.90
CA GLY A 65 2.12 9.34 7.71
C GLY A 65 1.75 9.63 6.26
N SER A 66 2.47 9.06 5.29
CA SER A 66 2.05 9.07 3.88
C SER A 66 1.35 7.77 3.49
N VAL A 67 0.49 7.88 2.48
CA VAL A 67 -0.04 6.76 1.70
C VAL A 67 0.84 6.59 0.45
N VAL A 68 1.24 5.37 0.14
CA VAL A 68 1.96 5.02 -1.09
C VAL A 68 1.00 4.27 -2.02
N VAL A 69 0.95 4.69 -3.29
CA VAL A 69 0.19 4.00 -4.33
C VAL A 69 1.03 3.85 -5.60
N ILE A 70 1.25 2.62 -6.02
CA ILE A 70 1.91 2.27 -7.28
C ILE A 70 0.86 1.64 -8.19
N ASN A 71 0.71 2.17 -9.40
CA ASN A 71 -0.22 1.60 -10.39
C ASN A 71 0.34 0.26 -10.94
N PRO A 72 -0.53 -0.60 -11.48
CA PRO A 72 -0.11 -1.84 -12.13
C PRO A 72 0.93 -1.62 -13.23
N ASP A 73 1.81 -2.60 -13.40
CA ASP A 73 2.83 -2.66 -14.46
C ASP A 73 3.87 -1.52 -14.43
N GLU A 74 3.91 -0.72 -13.37
CA GLU A 74 4.87 0.37 -13.22
C GLU A 74 6.15 -0.08 -12.50
N ILE A 75 7.29 0.13 -13.16
CA ILE A 75 8.61 -0.20 -12.59
C ILE A 75 8.90 0.71 -11.41
N HIS A 76 9.22 0.12 -10.27
CA HIS A 76 9.62 0.83 -9.08
C HIS A 76 10.69 0.11 -8.26
N THR A 77 11.31 0.85 -7.34
CA THR A 77 12.24 0.34 -6.32
C THR A 77 11.66 0.59 -4.92
N GLY A 78 12.43 0.35 -3.86
CA GLY A 78 12.06 0.77 -2.51
C GLY A 78 13.17 0.53 -1.50
N GLN A 79 13.51 1.52 -0.70
CA GLN A 79 14.52 1.39 0.37
C GLN A 79 14.32 2.47 1.45
N ALA A 80 15.01 2.33 2.58
CA ALA A 80 15.03 3.36 3.61
C ALA A 80 15.71 4.63 3.08
N VAL A 81 15.20 5.82 3.43
CA VAL A 81 15.94 7.08 3.21
C VAL A 81 17.21 7.09 4.07
N VAL A 82 17.10 6.65 5.32
CA VAL A 82 18.21 6.56 6.28
C VAL A 82 18.27 5.13 6.81
N THR A 83 19.36 4.42 6.50
CA THR A 83 19.55 3.00 6.83
C THR A 83 19.43 2.72 8.32
N GLU A 84 19.98 3.59 9.17
CA GLU A 84 19.94 3.44 10.61
C GLU A 84 18.51 3.59 11.15
N GLU A 85 17.68 4.44 10.57
CA GLU A 85 16.29 4.64 11.00
C GLU A 85 15.36 3.53 10.48
N GLY A 86 15.67 3.04 9.28
CA GLY A 86 14.85 2.10 8.54
C GLY A 86 13.50 2.68 8.13
N TRP A 87 12.63 1.82 7.60
CA TRP A 87 11.22 2.17 7.39
C TRP A 87 10.31 1.01 7.80
N SER A 88 9.16 1.35 8.38
CA SER A 88 8.09 0.41 8.68
C SER A 88 6.86 0.77 7.88
N TYR A 89 6.21 -0.22 7.29
CA TYR A 89 5.10 0.00 6.37
C TYR A 89 4.17 -1.20 6.28
N ARG A 90 3.00 -0.93 5.74
CA ARG A 90 1.90 -1.87 5.53
C ARG A 90 1.42 -1.73 4.09
N MET A 91 1.45 -2.81 3.32
CA MET A 91 1.03 -2.83 1.91
C MET A 91 -0.06 -3.87 1.68
N LEU A 92 -0.93 -3.55 0.73
CA LEU A 92 -1.90 -4.43 0.11
C LEU A 92 -1.61 -4.46 -1.39
N TYR A 93 -1.73 -5.64 -2.00
CA TYR A 93 -1.50 -5.83 -3.43
C TYR A 93 -2.77 -6.34 -4.15
N PRO A 94 -3.83 -5.52 -4.27
CA PRO A 94 -5.03 -5.94 -4.96
C PRO A 94 -4.83 -5.99 -6.47
N GLU A 95 -5.39 -7.01 -7.11
CA GLU A 95 -5.43 -7.11 -8.57
C GLU A 95 -6.23 -5.95 -9.19
N THR A 96 -5.86 -5.60 -10.43
CA THR A 96 -6.50 -4.51 -11.18
C THR A 96 -8.01 -4.66 -11.30
N ALA A 97 -8.48 -5.88 -11.57
CA ALA A 97 -9.90 -6.19 -11.68
C ALA A 97 -10.67 -5.92 -10.38
N LEU A 98 -10.05 -6.15 -9.22
CA LEU A 98 -10.68 -5.94 -7.92
C LEU A 98 -10.84 -4.44 -7.61
N VAL A 99 -9.81 -3.65 -7.91
CA VAL A 99 -9.87 -2.18 -7.75
C VAL A 99 -10.86 -1.56 -8.73
N GLN A 100 -10.90 -2.05 -9.97
CA GLN A 100 -11.91 -1.62 -10.96
C GLN A 100 -13.34 -1.97 -10.54
N LYS A 101 -13.55 -3.18 -9.98
CA LYS A 101 -14.85 -3.60 -9.44
C LYS A 101 -15.28 -2.72 -8.28
N ALA A 102 -14.36 -2.36 -7.37
CA ALA A 102 -14.66 -1.46 -6.26
C ALA A 102 -15.08 -0.06 -6.76
N ALA A 103 -14.38 0.48 -7.77
CA ALA A 103 -14.73 1.77 -8.36
C ALA A 103 -16.10 1.74 -9.05
N SER A 104 -16.36 0.73 -9.88
CA SER A 104 -17.62 0.60 -10.63
C SER A 104 -18.82 0.35 -9.72
N SER A 105 -18.62 -0.33 -8.58
CA SER A 105 -19.66 -0.55 -7.57
C SER A 105 -19.96 0.71 -6.75
N ALA A 106 -18.94 1.54 -6.50
CA ALA A 106 -19.06 2.72 -5.66
C ALA A 106 -19.53 3.98 -6.42
N PHE A 107 -19.27 4.05 -7.72
CA PHE A 107 -19.51 5.25 -8.52
C PHE A 107 -20.16 4.90 -9.87
N GLU A 108 -21.44 5.20 -10.04
CA GLU A 108 -22.24 4.85 -11.23
C GLU A 108 -21.62 5.28 -12.57
N ARG A 109 -20.85 6.37 -12.57
CA ARG A 109 -20.24 6.95 -13.78
C ARG A 109 -18.77 6.59 -13.96
N TRP A 110 -18.20 5.74 -13.10
CA TRP A 110 -16.80 5.34 -13.26
C TRP A 110 -16.63 4.43 -14.47
N GLN A 111 -15.71 4.79 -15.34
CA GLN A 111 -15.31 3.98 -16.49
C GLN A 111 -13.82 3.69 -16.39
N GLY A 112 -13.41 2.50 -16.84
CA GLY A 112 -12.00 2.13 -16.88
C GLY A 112 -11.38 1.78 -15.51
N VAL A 113 -10.06 1.69 -15.52
CA VAL A 113 -9.22 1.26 -14.40
C VAL A 113 -8.74 2.49 -13.62
N PRO A 114 -8.93 2.56 -12.29
CA PRO A 114 -8.51 3.71 -11.51
C PRO A 114 -7.02 4.03 -11.62
N ASN A 115 -6.66 5.21 -12.13
CA ASN A 115 -5.26 5.63 -12.22
C ASN A 115 -4.91 6.63 -11.12
N PHE A 116 -3.90 6.31 -10.31
CA PHE A 116 -3.34 7.25 -9.34
C PHE A 116 -2.16 8.01 -9.95
N THR A 117 -2.27 9.33 -9.94
CA THR A 117 -1.25 10.22 -10.54
C THR A 117 -0.11 10.51 -9.57
N ASN A 118 -0.43 10.71 -8.29
CA ASN A 118 0.54 10.95 -7.23
C ASN A 118 0.86 9.64 -6.50
N PRO A 119 2.12 9.18 -6.51
CA PRO A 119 2.49 7.93 -5.83
C PRO A 119 2.66 8.08 -4.32
N VAL A 120 2.82 9.32 -3.84
CA VAL A 120 2.88 9.68 -2.42
C VAL A 120 1.73 10.62 -2.12
N ILE A 121 0.79 10.18 -1.29
CA ILE A 121 -0.44 10.89 -0.97
C ILE A 121 -0.41 11.31 0.49
N TRP A 122 -0.65 12.60 0.73
CA TRP A 122 -0.81 13.20 2.05
C TRP A 122 -2.29 13.36 2.36
N ASP A 123 -2.83 12.44 3.15
CA ASP A 123 -4.24 12.43 3.48
C ASP A 123 -4.46 11.88 4.90
N GLU A 124 -4.73 12.80 5.83
CA GLU A 124 -4.93 12.51 7.25
C GLU A 124 -6.11 11.57 7.50
N THR A 125 -7.04 11.46 6.55
CA THR A 125 -8.19 10.55 6.64
C THR A 125 -7.82 9.14 6.14
N LEU A 126 -7.05 9.02 5.07
CA LEU A 126 -6.74 7.72 4.46
C LEU A 126 -5.70 6.91 5.23
N VAL A 127 -4.72 7.56 5.87
CA VAL A 127 -3.70 6.85 6.66
C VAL A 127 -4.31 5.98 7.77
N PRO A 128 -5.15 6.51 8.68
CA PRO A 128 -5.78 5.67 9.71
C PRO A 128 -6.77 4.66 9.11
N LEU A 129 -7.45 4.99 8.00
CA LEU A 129 -8.38 4.09 7.33
C LEU A 129 -7.65 2.85 6.76
N ILE A 130 -6.58 3.05 5.99
CA ILE A 130 -5.76 1.97 5.43
C ILE A 130 -5.08 1.16 6.55
N ARG A 131 -4.62 1.82 7.62
CA ARG A 131 -4.10 1.12 8.80
C ARG A 131 -5.15 0.19 9.39
N ARG A 132 -6.38 0.70 9.62
CA ARG A 132 -7.48 -0.07 10.18
C ARG A 132 -7.84 -1.24 9.28
N LEU A 133 -7.98 -1.02 7.98
CA LEU A 133 -8.19 -2.10 7.01
C LEU A 133 -7.14 -3.20 7.17
N HIS A 134 -5.86 -2.83 7.14
CA HIS A 134 -4.78 -3.81 7.19
C HIS A 134 -4.74 -4.59 8.52
N VAL A 135 -5.12 -3.96 9.64
CA VAL A 135 -5.26 -4.64 10.93
C VAL A 135 -6.49 -5.57 10.92
N THR A 136 -7.64 -5.11 10.41
CA THR A 136 -8.84 -5.94 10.27
C THR A 136 -8.55 -7.19 9.42
N LEU A 137 -7.82 -7.05 8.32
CA LEU A 137 -7.40 -8.17 7.47
C LEU A 137 -6.34 -9.09 8.13
N GLU A 138 -5.72 -8.64 9.22
CA GLU A 138 -4.77 -9.42 10.01
C GLU A 138 -5.46 -10.18 11.15
N THR A 139 -6.46 -9.58 11.80
CA THR A 139 -6.96 -10.05 13.11
C THR A 139 -8.44 -10.42 13.14
N SER A 140 -9.28 -9.90 12.25
CA SER A 140 -10.70 -10.23 12.26
C SER A 140 -10.95 -11.60 11.64
N ALA A 141 -11.85 -12.36 12.26
CA ALA A 141 -12.39 -13.62 11.73
C ALA A 141 -13.69 -13.40 10.93
N SER A 142 -14.28 -12.20 10.97
CA SER A 142 -15.53 -11.90 10.26
C SER A 142 -15.25 -11.54 8.80
N ALA A 143 -15.62 -12.42 7.87
CA ALA A 143 -15.51 -12.17 6.44
C ALA A 143 -16.24 -10.89 6.02
N LEU A 144 -17.44 -10.66 6.58
CA LEU A 144 -18.22 -9.44 6.29
C LEU A 144 -17.51 -8.17 6.74
N GLU A 145 -16.90 -8.17 7.92
CA GLU A 145 -16.15 -7.01 8.42
C GLU A 145 -14.93 -6.72 7.52
N ARG A 146 -14.21 -7.77 7.14
CA ARG A 146 -13.03 -7.71 6.27
C ARG A 146 -13.37 -7.16 4.89
N GLU A 147 -14.41 -7.71 4.25
CA GLU A 147 -14.90 -7.26 2.96
C GLU A 147 -15.40 -5.80 3.02
N THR A 148 -16.20 -5.46 4.04
CA THR A 148 -16.71 -4.10 4.24
C THR A 148 -15.59 -3.09 4.40
N ALA A 149 -14.59 -3.40 5.24
CA ALA A 149 -13.43 -2.54 5.44
C ALA A 149 -12.65 -2.35 4.13
N PHE A 150 -12.48 -3.43 3.36
CA PHE A 150 -11.74 -3.41 2.10
C PHE A 150 -12.43 -2.54 1.05
N VAL A 151 -13.71 -2.80 0.76
CA VAL A 151 -14.48 -2.05 -0.23
C VAL A 151 -14.61 -0.58 0.16
N THR A 152 -14.91 -0.29 1.43
CA THR A 152 -15.05 1.10 1.91
C THR A 152 -13.74 1.88 1.78
N THR A 153 -12.62 1.25 2.12
CA THR A 153 -11.29 1.90 2.03
C THR A 153 -10.90 2.17 0.58
N LEU A 154 -11.08 1.19 -0.31
CA LEU A 154 -10.81 1.38 -1.74
C LEU A 154 -11.70 2.48 -2.34
N ALA A 155 -13.00 2.49 -2.03
CA ALA A 155 -13.91 3.53 -2.49
C ALA A 155 -13.45 4.93 -2.04
N GLN A 156 -13.06 5.09 -0.77
CA GLN A 156 -12.54 6.36 -0.25
C GLN A 156 -11.23 6.79 -0.93
N LEU A 157 -10.30 5.85 -1.13
CA LEU A 157 -9.05 6.13 -1.83
C LEU A 157 -9.30 6.56 -3.28
N ILE A 158 -10.16 5.83 -4.01
CA ILE A 158 -10.52 6.09 -5.39
C ILE A 158 -11.20 7.45 -5.53
N ALA A 159 -12.24 7.73 -4.73
CA ALA A 159 -12.98 8.99 -4.77
C ALA A 159 -12.09 10.23 -4.62
N ARG A 160 -11.02 10.11 -3.83
CA ARG A 160 -10.20 11.24 -3.41
C ARG A 160 -8.98 11.45 -4.31
N HIS A 161 -8.40 10.38 -4.85
CA HIS A 161 -7.07 10.44 -5.50
C HIS A 161 -6.95 9.72 -6.83
N ALA A 162 -7.95 8.95 -7.26
CA ALA A 162 -7.92 8.30 -8.56
C ALA A 162 -8.57 9.16 -9.65
N LYS A 163 -8.15 8.92 -10.90
CA LYS A 163 -8.83 9.38 -12.11
C LYS A 163 -9.35 8.17 -12.88
N GLY A 164 -10.55 8.32 -13.45
CA GLY A 164 -11.16 7.37 -14.39
C GLY A 164 -10.87 7.76 -15.83
#